data_AF-A0A3D5PS33-F1
#
_entry.id   AF-A0A3D5PS33-F1
#
_cell.length_a   1.000
_cell.length_b   1.000
_cell.length_c   1.000
_cell.angle_alpha   90.00
_cell.angle_beta   90.00
_cell.angle_gamma   90.00
#
_symmetry.space_group_name_H-M   'P 1'
#
loop_
_entity.id
_entity.type
_entity.pdbx_description
1 polymer ?
#
loop_
_entity_poly.entity_id
_entity_poly.type
_entity_poly.pdbx_seq_one_letter_code
_entity_poly.pdbx_strand_id
1 'polypeptide(L)' 'GMGRIWVGATCCGKAERILNMATDWAATRKQFGKPIGTFQATGFRLADGAINLRAADLLVNDAVARAEKGVMSDADA' A
#
# COMPACT_ATOMS: atom_id res chain seq x y z
N GLY A 1 -5.17 -8.61 -19.01
CA GLY A 1 -5.84 -9.86 -18.55
C GLY A 1 -5.88 -9.97 -17.02
N MET A 2 -6.83 -10.75 -16.46
CA MET A 2 -7.14 -10.85 -15.01
C MET A 2 -5.95 -11.24 -14.11
N GLY A 3 -4.92 -11.89 -14.66
CA GLY A 3 -3.72 -12.27 -13.90
C GLY A 3 -2.95 -11.10 -13.28
N ARG A 4 -2.85 -9.95 -13.97
CA ARG A 4 -2.14 -8.77 -13.43
C ARG A 4 -2.90 -8.11 -12.27
N ILE A 5 -4.23 -8.06 -12.38
CA ILE A 5 -5.11 -7.59 -11.29
C ILE A 5 -4.89 -8.46 -10.04
N TRP A 6 -4.84 -9.78 -10.19
CA TRP A 6 -4.58 -10.71 -9.08
C TRP A 6 -3.23 -10.47 -8.40
N VAL A 7 -2.17 -10.24 -9.20
CA VAL A 7 -0.85 -9.89 -8.66
C VAL A 7 -0.91 -8.55 -7.92
N GLY A 8 -1.55 -7.54 -8.50
CA GLY A 8 -1.76 -6.22 -7.89
C GLY A 8 -2.47 -6.31 -6.54
N ALA A 9 -3.61 -6.99 -6.49
CA ALA A 9 -4.39 -7.22 -5.26
C ALA A 9 -3.56 -7.94 -4.18
N THR A 10 -2.81 -8.97 -4.57
CA THR A 10 -1.95 -9.72 -3.64
C THR A 10 -0.83 -8.85 -3.09
N CYS A 11 -0.21 -8.03 -3.93
CA CYS A 11 0.83 -7.08 -3.52
C CYS A 11 0.28 -6.02 -2.56
N CYS A 12 -0.92 -5.50 -2.81
CA CYS A 12 -1.56 -4.52 -1.94
C CYS A 12 -1.84 -5.10 -0.55
N GLY A 13 -2.42 -6.30 -0.46
CA GLY A 13 -2.64 -6.96 0.85
C GLY A 13 -1.34 -7.24 1.62
N LYS A 14 -0.26 -7.60 0.93
CA LYS A 14 1.07 -7.75 1.56
C LYS A 14 1.60 -6.40 2.05
N ALA A 15 1.49 -5.35 1.23
CA ALA A 15 1.95 -4.01 1.57
C ALA A 15 1.18 -3.44 2.77
N GLU A 16 -0.13 -3.67 2.87
CA GLU A 16 -0.93 -3.32 4.05
C GLU A 16 -0.38 -3.96 5.32
N ARG A 17 -0.12 -5.27 5.31
CA ARG A 17 0.46 -5.97 6.45
C ARG A 17 1.82 -5.41 6.84
N ILE A 18 2.69 -5.15 5.86
CA ILE A 18 4.02 -4.58 6.07
C ILE A 18 3.93 -3.18 6.67
N LEU A 19 3.03 -2.33 6.15
CA LEU A 19 2.85 -0.97 6.64
C LEU A 19 2.34 -0.95 8.09
N ASN A 20 1.43 -1.85 8.43
CA ASN A 20 0.96 -2.02 9.81
C ASN A 20 2.11 -2.43 10.74
N MET A 21 2.91 -3.43 10.36
CA MET A 21 4.10 -3.84 11.13
C MET A 21 5.10 -2.69 11.31
N ALA A 22 5.35 -1.94 10.24
CA ALA A 22 6.28 -0.83 10.26
C ALA A 22 5.79 0.29 11.19
N THR A 23 4.49 0.59 11.16
CA THR A 23 3.84 1.59 12.02
C THR A 23 3.91 1.18 13.50
N ASP A 24 3.55 -0.07 13.82
CA ASP A 24 3.63 -0.60 15.18
C ASP A 24 5.07 -0.58 15.72
N TRP A 25 6.02 -0.98 14.89
CA TRP A 25 7.44 -0.92 15.25
C TRP A 25 7.90 0.52 15.47
N ALA A 26 7.49 1.45 14.60
CA ALA A 26 7.86 2.85 14.75
C ALA A 26 7.30 3.48 16.04
N ALA A 27 6.12 3.04 16.48
CA ALA A 27 5.50 3.51 17.71
C ALA A 27 6.16 2.94 18.99
N THR A 28 6.69 1.72 18.92
CA THR A 28 7.19 0.99 20.10
C THR A 28 8.70 1.06 20.25
N ARG A 29 9.46 1.05 19.14
CA ARG A 29 10.92 1.09 19.15
C ARG A 29 11.42 2.47 19.56
N LYS A 30 12.28 2.52 20.58
CA LYS A 30 12.87 3.78 21.09
C LYS A 30 14.34 3.92 20.72
N GLN A 31 14.73 5.09 20.22
CA GLN A 31 16.13 5.46 20.00
C GLN A 31 16.30 6.96 20.25
N PHE A 32 17.48 7.37 20.73
CA PHE A 32 17.73 8.76 21.14
C PHE A 32 16.67 9.28 22.15
N GLY A 33 16.25 8.41 23.08
CA GLY A 33 15.34 8.75 24.18
C GLY A 33 13.84 8.78 23.85
N LYS A 34 13.42 8.55 22.59
CA LYS A 34 12.00 8.59 22.20
C LYS A 34 11.63 7.56 21.12
N PRO A 35 10.33 7.28 20.88
CA PRO A 35 9.92 6.39 19.79
C PRO A 35 10.41 6.87 18.43
N ILE A 36 10.85 5.96 17.58
CA ILE A 36 11.43 6.30 16.27
C ILE A 36 10.39 6.92 15.32
N GLY A 37 9.10 6.65 15.51
CA GLY A 37 8.01 7.29 14.76
C GLY A 37 7.90 8.80 14.97
N THR A 38 8.52 9.35 16.03
CA THR A 38 8.53 10.80 16.29
C THR A 38 9.55 11.57 15.44
N PHE A 39 10.45 10.88 14.73
CA PHE A 39 11.37 11.53 13.79
C PHE A 39 10.65 11.77 12.47
N GLN A 40 10.74 12.99 11.94
CA GLN A 40 10.07 13.40 10.70
C GLN A 40 10.39 12.46 9.53
N ALA A 41 11.66 12.05 9.37
CA ALA A 41 12.07 11.12 8.31
C ALA A 41 11.34 9.77 8.38
N THR A 42 11.11 9.23 9.58
CA THR A 42 10.34 7.99 9.74
C THR A 42 8.85 8.22 9.49
N GLY A 43 8.30 9.32 10.00
CA GLY A 43 6.90 9.70 9.79
C GLY A 43 6.57 9.90 8.30
N PHE A 44 7.40 10.62 7.55
CA PHE A 44 7.21 10.84 6.13
C PHE A 44 7.24 9.52 5.34
N ARG A 45 8.17 8.61 5.64
CA ARG A 45 8.22 7.30 4.96
C ARG A 45 6.96 6.47 5.19
N LEU A 46 6.39 6.50 6.41
CA LEU A 46 5.14 5.80 6.71
C LEU A 46 3.95 6.48 6.01
N ALA A 47 3.91 7.82 5.98
CA ALA A 47 2.88 8.57 5.29
C ALA A 47 2.90 8.31 3.78
N ASP A 48 4.07 8.38 3.14
CA ASP A 48 4.26 8.07 1.72
C ASP A 48 3.84 6.62 1.42
N GLY A 49 4.22 5.67 2.29
CA GLY A 49 3.80 4.28 2.20
C GLY A 49 2.28 4.11 2.23
N ALA A 50 1.59 4.82 3.13
CA ALA A 50 0.13 4.80 3.25
C ALA A 50 -0.55 5.40 2.01
N ILE A 51 -0.04 6.52 1.50
CA ILE A 51 -0.55 7.16 0.29
C ILE A 51 -0.41 6.22 -0.92
N ASN A 52 0.78 5.62 -1.09
CA ASN A 52 1.05 4.71 -2.19
C ASN A 52 0.19 3.45 -2.12
N LEU A 53 0.00 2.86 -0.94
CA LEU A 53 -0.90 1.73 -0.74
C LEU A 53 -2.33 2.09 -1.14
N ARG A 54 -2.84 3.23 -0.65
CA ARG A 54 -4.19 3.68 -0.98
C ARG A 54 -4.37 3.94 -2.47
N ALA A 55 -3.38 4.51 -3.13
CA ALA A 55 -3.40 4.70 -4.58
C ALA A 55 -3.41 3.36 -5.31
N ALA A 56 -2.59 2.39 -4.89
CA ALA A 56 -2.55 1.06 -5.48
C ALA A 56 -3.89 0.32 -5.32
N ASP A 57 -4.52 0.38 -4.14
CA ASP A 57 -5.84 -0.21 -3.90
C ASP A 57 -6.92 0.38 -4.81
N LEU A 58 -6.91 1.71 -5.00
CA LEU A 58 -7.84 2.38 -5.90
C LEU A 58 -7.65 1.95 -7.35
N LEU A 59 -6.40 1.81 -7.81
CA LEU A 59 -6.10 1.35 -9.16
C LEU A 59 -6.52 -0.11 -9.38
N VAL A 60 -6.28 -0.99 -8.40
CA VAL A 60 -6.73 -2.39 -8.45
C VAL A 60 -8.26 -2.47 -8.52
N ASN A 61 -8.96 -1.71 -7.69
CA ASN A 61 -10.42 -1.67 -7.69
C ASN A 61 -10.99 -1.12 -9.01
N ASP A 62 -10.37 -0.10 -9.59
CA ASP A 62 -10.77 0.42 -10.92
C ASP A 62 -10.58 -0.63 -12.01
N ALA A 63 -9.43 -1.32 -12.01
CA ALA A 63 -9.16 -2.40 -12.96
C ALA A 63 -10.16 -3.56 -12.83
N VAL A 64 -10.52 -3.96 -11.60
CA VAL A 64 -11.58 -4.95 -11.34
C VAL A 64 -12.93 -4.46 -11.90
N ALA A 65 -13.33 -3.23 -11.59
CA ALA A 65 -14.60 -2.68 -12.05
C ALA A 65 -14.69 -2.61 -13.59
N ARG A 66 -13.57 -2.30 -14.27
CA ARG A 66 -13.47 -2.33 -15.73
C ARG A 66 -13.53 -3.74 -16.30
N ALA A 67 -12.91 -4.71 -15.62
CA ALA A 67 -12.96 -6.12 -16.00
C ALA A 67 -14.39 -6.68 -15.92
N GLU A 68 -15.11 -6.37 -14.83
CA GLU A 68 -16.51 -6.78 -14.63
C GLU A 68 -17.44 -6.19 -15.68
N LYS A 69 -17.18 -4.94 -16.11
CA LYS A 69 -17.94 -4.28 -17.19
C LYS A 69 -17.56 -4.77 -18.59
N GLY A 70 -16.55 -5.63 -18.73
CA GLY A 70 -16.06 -6.11 -20.03
C GLY A 70 -15.36 -5.06 -20.89
N VAL A 71 -14.92 -3.94 -20.30
CA VAL A 71 -14.24 -2.82 -21.00
C VAL A 71 -12.75 -2.72 -20.68
N MET A 72 -12.21 -3.72 -19.98
CA MET A 72 -10.79 -3.76 -19.62
C MET A 72 -9.91 -3.97 -20.86
N SER A 73 -8.93 -3.10 -21.03
CA SER A 73 -7.86 -3.23 -22.01
C SER A 73 -6.55 -3.66 -21.34
N ASP A 74 -5.55 -4.00 -22.15
CA ASP A 74 -4.20 -4.30 -21.64
C ASP A 74 -3.48 -3.09 -21.02
N ALA A 75 -3.93 -1.87 -21.29
CA ALA A 75 -3.43 -0.66 -20.63
C ALA A 75 -3.99 -0.50 -19.20
N ASP A 76 -5.10 -1.17 -18.90
CA ASP A 76 -5.73 -1.17 -17.57
C ASP A 76 -5.23 -2.33 -16.69
N ALA A 77 -4.31 -3.15 -17.21
CA ALA A 77 -3.81 -4.39 -16.62
C ALA A 77 -2.36 -4.26 -16.18
#